data_AF-A0A7R9P1E9-F1
#
_entry.id   AF-A0A7R9P1E9-F1
#
_cell.length_a   1.000
_cell.length_b   1.000
_cell.length_c   1.000
_cell.angle_alpha   90.00
_cell.angle_beta   90.00
_cell.angle_gamma   90.00
#
_symmetry.space_group_name_H-M   'P 1'
#
loop_
_entity.id
_entity.type
_entity.pdbx_description
1 polymer ?
#
loop_
_entity_poly.entity_id
_entity_poly.type
_entity_poly.pdbx_seq_one_letter_code
_entity_poly.pdbx_strand_id
1 'polypeptide(L)'
;MIKEEINNNIMKSALRYLNHNEGRVLDYLRSIKPLFPRFLSEYLSGTYLGIVQDLVGLFQNSKTIRTIFSKNIDKRIKRIIVQSELQTIEGLCKVSDRYVGSQIWRCSSSKADKLRWESWGDPVHGAIVPHPIELISRPIRQGPMCPPCQNTPPLSYYVSILVPHGLTDYKKTRGPYKAYLGSKTSETTSVLRPWEREAKVPLIKRAAKLRSAIGWFVESDSKLGKGIIQNLESLTGECWKNKIEGSKRTGSALHRFSCSRQSSAGYAAQSPSKLTWMCMTTDTLSILNSVNHDFMHQSLLIYAQATVAELMDGRPEQGYFHSHISCTSCLREIQEIRLYTVRDFVHEDVSDIISKWKPEDVSWSKEYPLQEIKHGNWYKVHPCEQSFHIGRACGFLYGELKMSNDTRCEDSSIFPLSLQNKVFPRQFLDGVLDGLIRASSIHCVSRRSISELKRPREALLGIGLHLINEISNHQGLVTMWRSESFETAFMDIPYKVPPSYPLSNRDLGSLGRAYLRYHYLKRYVENTSGIKEYRNIWIW
;
A
#
# COMPACT_ATOMS: atom_id res chain seq x y z
N MET A 1 21.92 -26.96 28.80
CA MET A 1 23.31 -27.41 28.56
C MET A 1 24.10 -26.56 27.55
N ILE A 2 23.54 -25.57 26.82
CA ILE A 2 24.30 -24.78 25.81
C ILE A 2 24.77 -23.41 26.36
N LYS A 3 24.48 -23.07 27.63
CA LYS A 3 24.60 -21.71 28.16
C LYS A 3 26.05 -21.19 28.33
N GLU A 4 27.06 -22.06 28.27
CA GLU A 4 28.44 -21.71 28.64
C GLU A 4 29.50 -21.85 27.54
N GLU A 5 29.23 -22.58 26.45
CA GLU A 5 30.22 -22.84 25.38
C GLU A 5 30.22 -21.81 24.23
N ILE A 6 29.30 -20.84 24.25
CA ILE A 6 29.25 -19.81 23.19
C ILE A 6 30.24 -18.68 23.51
N ASN A 7 31.38 -18.69 22.82
CA ASN A 7 32.43 -17.65 22.94
C ASN A 7 31.98 -16.27 22.43
N ASN A 8 30.94 -16.20 21.60
CA ASN A 8 30.41 -14.94 21.13
C ASN A 8 29.55 -14.27 22.23
N ASN A 9 30.10 -13.23 22.86
CA ASN A 9 29.44 -12.47 23.93
C ASN A 9 28.09 -11.90 23.51
N ILE A 10 27.93 -11.49 22.25
CA ILE A 10 26.68 -10.96 21.70
C ILE A 10 25.58 -12.03 21.70
N MET A 11 25.93 -13.25 21.27
CA MET A 11 24.98 -14.37 21.27
C MET A 11 24.62 -14.83 22.67
N LYS A 12 25.58 -14.80 23.60
CA LYS A 12 25.35 -15.14 25.00
C LYS A 12 24.40 -14.14 25.68
N SER A 13 24.60 -12.84 25.47
CA SER A 13 23.69 -11.81 25.98
C SER A 13 22.30 -11.90 25.35
N ALA A 14 22.23 -12.14 24.05
CA ALA A 14 20.98 -12.33 23.32
C ALA A 14 20.15 -13.50 23.87
N LEU A 15 20.76 -14.68 24.05
CA LEU A 15 20.08 -15.87 24.61
C LEU A 15 19.65 -15.67 26.07
N ARG A 16 20.41 -14.93 26.87
CA ARG A 16 20.01 -14.57 28.24
C ARG A 16 18.79 -13.66 28.23
N TYR A 17 18.80 -12.62 27.39
CA TYR A 17 17.68 -11.70 27.25
C TYR A 17 16.39 -12.41 26.84
N LEU A 18 16.48 -13.29 25.83
CA LEU A 18 15.32 -14.06 25.35
C LEU A 18 14.64 -14.86 26.47
N ASN A 19 15.42 -15.58 27.29
CA ASN A 19 14.86 -16.38 28.37
C ASN A 19 14.22 -15.55 29.50
N HIS A 20 14.70 -14.33 29.78
CA HIS A 20 14.19 -13.51 30.89
C HIS A 20 13.01 -12.63 30.48
N ASN A 21 13.00 -12.13 29.24
CA ASN A 21 12.06 -11.09 28.82
C ASN A 21 10.97 -11.57 27.86
N GLU A 22 11.05 -12.78 27.31
CA GLU A 22 10.03 -13.30 26.38
C GLU A 22 8.62 -13.30 26.99
N GLY A 23 8.44 -13.87 28.18
CA GLY A 23 7.14 -13.89 28.85
C GLY A 23 6.57 -12.49 29.10
N ARG A 24 7.40 -11.56 29.61
CA ARG A 24 7.00 -10.17 29.91
C ARG A 24 6.52 -9.43 28.67
N VAL A 25 7.25 -9.55 27.56
CA VAL A 25 6.89 -8.90 26.28
C VAL A 25 5.60 -9.51 25.72
N LEU A 26 5.47 -10.84 25.73
CA LEU A 26 4.28 -11.52 25.24
C LEU A 26 3.03 -11.17 26.05
N ASP A 27 3.14 -11.08 27.37
CA ASP A 27 2.04 -10.67 28.26
C ASP A 27 1.62 -9.22 28.03
N TYR A 28 2.57 -8.33 27.74
CA TYR A 28 2.27 -6.97 27.33
C TYR A 28 1.52 -6.94 25.99
N LEU A 29 2.01 -7.65 24.97
CA LEU A 29 1.36 -7.73 23.67
C LEU A 29 -0.07 -8.28 23.76
N ARG A 30 -0.29 -9.30 24.61
CA ARG A 30 -1.62 -9.88 24.86
C ARG A 30 -2.59 -8.90 25.55
N SER A 31 -2.07 -7.90 26.26
CA SER A 31 -2.89 -6.87 26.93
C SER A 31 -3.46 -5.81 25.98
N ILE A 32 -2.96 -5.73 24.74
CA ILE A 32 -3.38 -4.74 23.75
C ILE A 32 -4.74 -5.13 23.18
N LYS A 33 -5.67 -4.18 23.15
CA LYS A 33 -7.03 -4.35 22.62
C LYS A 33 -7.38 -3.24 21.63
N PRO A 34 -8.21 -3.52 20.61
CA PRO A 34 -8.66 -4.85 20.16
C PRO A 34 -7.52 -5.71 19.57
N LEU A 35 -7.73 -7.02 19.42
CA LEU A 35 -6.70 -7.95 18.95
C LEU A 35 -6.40 -7.73 17.46
N PHE A 36 -5.25 -7.13 17.16
CA PHE A 36 -4.77 -6.92 15.79
C PHE A 36 -3.42 -7.63 15.57
N PRO A 37 -3.42 -8.91 15.13
CA PRO A 37 -2.20 -9.73 15.08
C PRO A 37 -1.08 -9.17 14.20
N ARG A 38 -1.41 -8.47 13.11
CA ARG A 38 -0.37 -7.85 12.25
C ARG A 38 0.43 -6.80 13.01
N PHE A 39 -0.25 -5.97 13.78
CA PHE A 39 0.42 -4.98 14.64
C PHE A 39 1.23 -5.66 15.74
N LEU A 40 0.67 -6.65 16.43
CA LEU A 40 1.39 -7.36 17.51
C LEU A 40 2.65 -8.05 17.00
N SER A 41 2.56 -8.70 15.83
CA SER A 41 3.70 -9.34 15.18
C SER A 41 4.77 -8.32 14.79
N GLU A 42 4.38 -7.19 14.18
CA GLU A 42 5.34 -6.17 13.79
C GLU A 42 5.96 -5.46 15.00
N TYR A 43 5.17 -5.25 16.06
CA TYR A 43 5.65 -4.70 17.32
C TYR A 43 6.72 -5.62 17.92
N LEU A 44 6.42 -6.91 18.07
CA LEU A 44 7.37 -7.91 18.56
C LEU A 44 8.66 -7.92 17.73
N SER A 45 8.53 -7.99 16.40
CA SER A 45 9.66 -7.99 15.46
C SER A 45 10.45 -6.67 15.44
N GLY A 46 9.87 -5.57 15.94
CA GLY A 46 10.53 -4.28 16.12
C GLY A 46 11.11 -4.04 17.52
N THR A 47 10.97 -4.99 18.45
CA THR A 47 11.65 -4.93 19.77
C THR A 47 13.02 -5.57 19.72
N TYR A 48 13.84 -5.34 20.77
CA TYR A 48 15.10 -6.07 20.93
C TYR A 48 14.91 -7.59 20.98
N LEU A 49 13.79 -8.07 21.54
CA LEU A 49 13.47 -9.50 21.55
C LEU A 49 13.34 -10.05 20.12
N GLY A 50 12.64 -9.33 19.24
CA GLY A 50 12.48 -9.71 17.83
C GLY A 50 13.81 -9.73 17.08
N ILE A 51 14.68 -8.75 17.33
CA ILE A 51 16.04 -8.70 16.78
C ILE A 51 16.86 -9.93 17.20
N VAL A 52 16.80 -10.28 18.49
CA VAL A 52 17.48 -11.46 19.05
C VAL A 52 16.91 -12.76 18.46
N GLN A 53 15.59 -12.88 18.32
CA GLN A 53 14.95 -14.04 17.71
C GLN A 53 15.39 -14.25 16.25
N ASP A 54 15.46 -13.17 15.45
CA ASP A 54 15.93 -13.22 14.07
C ASP A 54 17.41 -13.65 14.01
N LEU A 55 18.25 -13.14 14.91
CA LEU A 55 19.65 -13.51 15.02
C LEU A 55 19.81 -15.00 15.36
N VAL A 56 19.10 -15.50 16.38
CA VAL A 56 19.11 -16.92 16.76
C VAL A 56 18.58 -17.81 15.61
N GLY A 57 17.52 -17.37 14.92
CA GLY A 57 16.95 -18.09 13.78
C GLY A 57 17.93 -18.25 12.61
N LEU A 58 18.74 -17.24 12.33
CA LEU A 58 19.83 -17.32 11.33
C LEU A 58 20.82 -18.44 11.66
N PHE A 59 21.22 -18.55 12.93
CA PHE A 59 22.13 -19.62 13.36
C PHE A 59 21.47 -21.01 13.29
N GLN A 60 20.23 -21.15 13.76
CA GLN A 60 19.48 -22.41 13.73
C GLN A 60 19.19 -22.93 12.30
N ASN A 61 19.02 -22.02 11.34
CA ASN A 61 18.76 -22.37 9.94
C ASN A 61 20.03 -22.61 9.12
N SER A 62 21.20 -22.24 9.64
CA SER A 62 22.46 -22.46 8.93
C SER A 62 22.76 -23.95 8.79
N LYS A 63 23.11 -24.37 7.56
CA LYS A 63 23.39 -25.77 7.23
C LYS A 63 24.50 -26.35 8.13
N THR A 64 25.53 -25.57 8.41
CA THR A 64 26.68 -25.94 9.25
C THR A 64 26.27 -26.25 10.69
N ILE A 65 25.45 -25.39 11.31
CA ILE A 65 24.95 -25.61 12.68
C ILE A 65 23.99 -26.80 12.68
N ARG A 66 23.09 -26.92 11.70
CA ARG A 66 22.25 -28.13 11.58
C ARG A 66 23.09 -29.40 11.45
N THR A 67 24.22 -29.39 10.74
CA THR A 67 25.12 -30.55 10.60
C THR A 67 25.89 -30.85 11.90
N ILE A 68 26.33 -29.82 12.63
CA ILE A 68 27.02 -29.96 13.92
C ILE A 68 26.05 -30.50 14.98
N PHE A 69 24.85 -29.91 15.07
CA PHE A 69 23.79 -30.35 15.97
C PHE A 69 23.15 -31.67 15.52
N SER A 70 23.17 -32.02 14.22
CA SER A 70 22.58 -33.29 13.72
C SER A 70 23.27 -34.53 14.28
N LYS A 71 24.58 -34.46 14.51
CA LYS A 71 25.36 -35.57 15.07
C LYS A 71 24.97 -35.85 16.53
N ASN A 72 24.50 -34.83 17.24
CA ASN A 72 24.04 -34.88 18.63
C ASN A 72 22.58 -34.41 18.75
N ILE A 73 21.69 -34.78 17.82
CA ILE A 73 20.25 -34.49 18.00
C ILE A 73 19.80 -35.24 19.25
N ASP A 74 19.46 -34.45 20.26
CA ASP A 74 18.92 -34.91 21.53
C ASP A 74 17.78 -35.91 21.26
N LYS A 75 17.80 -37.05 21.96
CA LYS A 75 16.72 -38.06 21.92
C LYS A 75 15.34 -37.41 22.13
N ARG A 76 15.28 -36.30 22.87
CA ARG A 76 14.08 -35.49 23.08
C ARG A 76 13.50 -34.91 21.78
N ILE A 77 14.34 -34.37 20.88
CA ILE A 77 13.89 -33.82 19.60
C ILE A 77 13.34 -34.95 18.70
N LYS A 78 14.02 -36.10 18.64
CA LYS A 78 13.53 -37.27 17.89
C LYS A 78 12.17 -37.73 18.40
N ARG A 79 11.98 -37.78 19.73
CA ARG A 79 10.69 -38.10 20.34
C ARG A 79 9.60 -37.10 19.95
N ILE A 80 9.91 -35.79 19.95
CA ILE A 80 8.96 -34.75 19.54
C ILE A 80 8.53 -34.94 18.08
N ILE A 81 9.46 -35.26 17.16
CA ILE A 81 9.15 -35.49 15.74
C ILE A 81 8.22 -36.72 15.59
N VAL A 82 8.56 -37.83 16.23
CA VAL A 82 7.71 -39.04 16.17
C VAL A 82 6.34 -38.77 16.78
N GLN A 83 6.29 -38.04 17.90
CA GLN A 83 5.04 -37.66 18.54
C GLN A 83 4.20 -36.73 17.66
N SER A 84 4.80 -35.77 16.94
CA SER A 84 4.04 -34.89 16.03
C SER A 84 3.45 -35.66 14.85
N GLU A 85 4.16 -36.65 14.32
CA GLU A 85 3.64 -37.52 13.25
C GLU A 85 2.48 -38.38 13.76
N LEU A 86 2.64 -39.02 14.92
CA LEU A 86 1.56 -39.82 15.53
C LEU A 86 0.32 -38.97 15.82
N GLN A 87 0.49 -37.76 16.36
CA GLN A 87 -0.61 -36.82 16.59
C GLN A 87 -1.29 -36.37 15.29
N THR A 88 -0.52 -36.21 14.20
CA THR A 88 -1.05 -35.84 12.89
C THR A 88 -1.91 -36.98 12.32
N ILE A 89 -1.41 -38.21 12.36
CA ILE A 89 -2.14 -39.40 11.91
C ILE A 89 -3.41 -39.60 12.74
N GLU A 90 -3.30 -39.54 14.07
CA GLU A 90 -4.45 -39.65 14.97
C GLU A 90 -5.48 -38.55 14.71
N GLY A 91 -5.02 -37.32 14.46
CA GLY A 91 -5.87 -36.20 14.08
C GLY A 91 -6.65 -36.48 12.80
N LEU A 92 -6.00 -36.99 11.76
CA LEU A 92 -6.63 -37.36 10.48
C LEU A 92 -7.65 -38.51 10.66
N CYS A 93 -7.33 -39.53 11.46
CA CYS A 93 -8.27 -40.61 11.78
C CYS A 93 -9.51 -40.09 12.52
N LYS A 94 -9.37 -39.12 13.44
CA LYS A 94 -10.53 -38.54 14.14
C LYS A 94 -11.43 -37.68 13.26
N VAL A 95 -10.95 -37.20 12.11
CA VAL A 95 -11.76 -36.41 11.17
C VAL A 95 -12.83 -37.27 10.50
N SER A 96 -12.56 -38.54 10.20
CA SER A 96 -13.56 -39.44 9.59
C SER A 96 -14.75 -39.68 10.51
N ASP A 97 -14.51 -39.76 11.82
CA ASP A 97 -15.53 -40.16 12.81
C ASP A 97 -16.48 -39.00 13.19
N ARG A 98 -16.05 -37.75 12.98
CA ARG A 98 -16.80 -36.54 13.36
C ARG A 98 -17.75 -36.01 12.29
N TYR A 99 -17.82 -36.64 11.12
CA TYR A 99 -18.56 -36.11 9.97
C TYR A 99 -20.10 -36.21 10.10
N VAL A 100 -20.60 -36.92 11.11
CA VAL A 100 -22.04 -37.14 11.30
C VAL A 100 -22.68 -35.89 11.94
N GLY A 101 -23.40 -35.10 11.13
CA GLY A 101 -24.35 -34.08 11.61
C GLY A 101 -23.92 -32.62 11.52
N SER A 102 -22.78 -32.28 10.91
CA SER A 102 -22.39 -30.87 10.72
C SER A 102 -23.09 -30.24 9.52
N GLN A 103 -23.78 -29.11 9.71
CA GLN A 103 -24.37 -28.33 8.62
C GLN A 103 -23.31 -27.52 7.87
N ILE A 104 -23.42 -27.45 6.54
CA ILE A 104 -22.58 -26.59 5.71
C ILE A 104 -22.84 -25.12 6.10
N TRP A 105 -21.77 -24.36 6.33
CA TRP A 105 -21.88 -22.94 6.67
C TRP A 105 -22.30 -22.11 5.45
N ARG A 106 -22.93 -20.95 5.68
CA ARG A 106 -23.41 -20.07 4.60
C ARG A 106 -22.33 -19.19 3.97
N CYS A 107 -21.39 -18.71 4.79
CA CYS A 107 -20.31 -17.81 4.38
C CYS A 107 -19.01 -18.21 5.09
N SER A 108 -17.97 -18.49 4.32
CA SER A 108 -16.68 -18.98 4.82
C SER A 108 -15.95 -17.89 5.60
N SER A 109 -16.07 -16.64 5.17
CA SER A 109 -15.49 -15.48 5.87
C SER A 109 -16.08 -15.34 7.28
N SER A 110 -17.41 -15.37 7.42
CA SER A 110 -18.09 -15.31 8.72
C SER A 110 -17.80 -16.52 9.60
N LYS A 111 -17.70 -17.72 9.01
CA LYS A 111 -17.29 -18.92 9.75
C LYS A 111 -15.86 -18.79 10.26
N ALA A 112 -14.96 -18.21 9.47
CA ALA A 112 -13.58 -17.97 9.85
C ALA A 112 -13.44 -16.89 10.94
N ASP A 113 -14.32 -15.88 10.97
CA ASP A 113 -14.43 -14.93 12.08
C ASP A 113 -14.79 -15.67 13.37
N LYS A 114 -15.86 -16.48 13.33
CA LYS A 114 -16.36 -17.26 14.48
C LYS A 114 -15.30 -18.22 15.02
N LEU A 115 -14.63 -18.97 14.15
CA LEU A 115 -13.57 -19.90 14.57
C LEU A 115 -12.38 -19.18 15.22
N ARG A 116 -12.01 -17.98 14.74
CA ARG A 116 -10.95 -17.20 15.38
C ARG A 116 -11.38 -16.65 16.72
N TRP A 117 -12.62 -16.20 16.85
CA TRP A 117 -13.18 -15.77 18.13
C TRP A 117 -13.20 -16.94 19.14
N GLU A 118 -13.67 -18.12 18.74
CA GLU A 118 -13.65 -19.33 19.57
C GLU A 118 -12.22 -19.75 19.96
N SER A 119 -11.25 -19.60 19.05
CA SER A 119 -9.85 -19.98 19.28
C SER A 119 -9.09 -19.01 20.18
N TRP A 120 -9.26 -17.70 19.98
CA TRP A 120 -8.47 -16.67 20.67
C TRP A 120 -9.21 -16.08 21.88
N GLY A 121 -10.52 -16.32 22.00
CA GLY A 121 -11.39 -15.74 23.03
C GLY A 121 -11.78 -14.28 22.76
N ASP A 122 -11.26 -13.67 21.69
CA ASP A 122 -11.48 -12.27 21.33
C ASP A 122 -11.69 -12.11 19.81
N PRO A 123 -12.43 -11.07 19.37
CA PRO A 123 -12.52 -10.71 17.96
C PRO A 123 -11.15 -10.35 17.38
N VAL A 124 -10.78 -10.99 16.26
CA VAL A 124 -9.50 -10.78 15.58
C VAL A 124 -9.70 -9.83 14.39
N HIS A 125 -9.00 -8.70 14.40
CA HIS A 125 -9.08 -7.70 13.33
C HIS A 125 -7.94 -7.83 12.32
N GLY A 126 -8.22 -7.52 11.04
CA GLY A 126 -7.23 -7.44 9.96
C GLY A 126 -6.61 -8.77 9.52
N ALA A 127 -7.07 -9.90 10.05
CA ALA A 127 -6.60 -11.23 9.65
C ALA A 127 -7.46 -11.89 8.55
N ILE A 128 -8.66 -11.36 8.29
CA ILE A 128 -9.71 -12.05 7.54
C ILE A 128 -10.03 -11.21 6.31
N VAL A 129 -9.79 -11.80 5.15
CA VAL A 129 -10.10 -11.20 3.85
C VAL A 129 -10.95 -12.22 3.08
N PRO A 130 -12.12 -11.83 2.57
CA PRO A 130 -12.98 -12.75 1.81
C PRO A 130 -12.25 -13.23 0.55
N HIS A 131 -12.29 -14.54 0.32
CA HIS A 131 -11.66 -15.12 -0.87
C HIS A 131 -12.54 -14.87 -2.11
N PRO A 132 -11.95 -14.47 -3.25
CA PRO A 132 -12.71 -14.22 -4.49
C PRO A 132 -13.63 -15.37 -4.91
N ILE A 133 -13.22 -16.63 -4.69
CA ILE A 133 -14.00 -17.83 -5.05
C ILE A 133 -15.44 -17.84 -4.51
N GLU A 134 -15.65 -17.26 -3.33
CA GLU A 134 -16.96 -17.21 -2.68
C GLU A 134 -17.60 -15.83 -2.87
N LEU A 135 -16.79 -14.76 -2.87
CA LEU A 135 -17.26 -13.39 -3.01
C LEU A 135 -17.84 -13.12 -4.41
N ILE A 136 -17.13 -13.53 -5.47
CA ILE A 136 -17.59 -13.40 -6.85
C ILE A 136 -17.97 -14.75 -7.46
N SER A 137 -18.95 -14.72 -8.36
CA SER A 137 -19.38 -15.87 -9.13
C SER A 137 -18.30 -16.31 -10.11
N ARG A 138 -18.43 -17.56 -10.57
CA ARG A 138 -17.73 -18.03 -11.76
C ARG A 138 -17.97 -17.04 -12.91
N PRO A 139 -16.94 -16.70 -13.71
CA PRO A 139 -17.10 -15.82 -14.86
C PRO A 139 -18.13 -16.38 -15.84
N ILE A 140 -19.08 -15.54 -16.24
CA ILE A 140 -20.13 -15.86 -17.22
C ILE A 140 -19.79 -15.12 -18.51
N ARG A 141 -19.74 -15.84 -19.65
CA ARG A 141 -19.55 -15.22 -20.97
C ARG A 141 -20.77 -14.35 -21.25
N GLN A 142 -20.57 -13.07 -21.54
CA GLN A 142 -21.64 -12.14 -21.90
C GLN A 142 -22.25 -12.58 -23.24
N GLY A 143 -23.52 -12.96 -23.20
CA GLY A 143 -24.40 -13.02 -24.37
C GLY A 143 -25.33 -11.80 -24.41
N PRO A 144 -26.39 -11.84 -25.24
CA PRO A 144 -27.37 -10.75 -25.34
C PRO A 144 -28.03 -10.39 -24.00
N MET A 145 -28.16 -11.37 -23.10
CA MET A 145 -28.63 -11.17 -21.73
C MET A 145 -27.71 -11.89 -20.73
N CYS A 146 -27.18 -11.14 -19.76
CA CYS A 146 -26.52 -11.67 -18.58
C CYS A 146 -27.49 -11.54 -17.40
N PRO A 147 -28.13 -12.62 -16.92
CA PRO A 147 -29.16 -12.51 -15.88
C PRO A 147 -28.67 -11.79 -14.60
N PRO A 148 -27.45 -12.05 -14.09
CA PRO A 148 -26.95 -11.31 -12.93
C PRO A 148 -26.79 -9.80 -13.14
N CYS A 149 -26.57 -9.32 -14.38
CA CYS A 149 -26.53 -7.89 -14.67
C CYS A 149 -27.89 -7.20 -14.43
N GLN A 150 -29.00 -7.95 -14.51
CA GLN A 150 -30.35 -7.42 -14.31
C GLN A 150 -30.76 -7.42 -12.83
N ASN A 151 -29.94 -8.01 -11.95
CA ASN A 151 -30.22 -8.03 -10.53
C ASN A 151 -30.09 -6.63 -9.90
N THR A 152 -30.66 -6.47 -8.72
CA THR A 152 -30.43 -5.27 -7.93
C THR A 152 -29.00 -5.24 -7.39
N PRO A 153 -28.37 -4.04 -7.31
CA PRO A 153 -27.11 -3.88 -6.61
C PRO A 153 -27.16 -4.44 -5.17
N PRO A 154 -26.07 -5.03 -4.64
CA PRO A 154 -24.74 -5.14 -5.24
C PRO A 154 -24.53 -6.37 -6.15
N LEU A 155 -25.54 -7.23 -6.35
CA LEU A 155 -25.41 -8.47 -7.13
C LEU A 155 -25.17 -8.22 -8.63
N SER A 156 -25.62 -7.08 -9.14
CA SER A 156 -25.33 -6.65 -10.51
C SER A 156 -23.93 -6.09 -10.71
N TYR A 157 -23.14 -5.85 -9.66
CA TYR A 157 -21.76 -5.41 -9.80
C TYR A 157 -20.84 -6.57 -10.16
N TYR A 158 -19.85 -6.32 -11.00
CA TYR A 158 -18.96 -7.35 -11.54
C TYR A 158 -17.54 -6.87 -11.86
N VAL A 159 -16.62 -7.82 -11.87
CA VAL A 159 -15.35 -7.68 -12.59
C VAL A 159 -15.56 -8.13 -14.03
N SER A 160 -15.13 -7.33 -14.99
CA SER A 160 -15.23 -7.69 -16.40
C SER A 160 -13.88 -8.00 -17.03
N ILE A 161 -13.87 -8.99 -17.90
CA ILE A 161 -12.67 -9.46 -18.61
C ILE A 161 -12.98 -9.58 -20.09
N LEU A 162 -12.15 -8.95 -20.91
CA LEU A 162 -12.19 -8.99 -22.36
C LEU A 162 -11.03 -9.82 -22.91
N VAL A 163 -11.33 -10.74 -23.80
CA VAL A 163 -10.40 -11.62 -24.51
C VAL A 163 -10.69 -11.47 -26.01
N PRO A 164 -10.13 -10.45 -26.69
CA PRO A 164 -10.59 -10.07 -28.03
C PRO A 164 -10.13 -11.01 -29.14
N HIS A 165 -9.01 -11.72 -28.96
CA HIS A 165 -8.43 -12.61 -29.97
C HIS A 165 -8.51 -14.11 -29.60
N GLY A 166 -9.23 -14.46 -28.54
CA GLY A 166 -9.18 -15.81 -27.96
C GLY A 166 -7.83 -16.16 -27.32
N LEU A 167 -7.64 -17.44 -26.97
CA LEU A 167 -6.43 -17.98 -26.33
C LEU A 167 -5.98 -19.30 -26.99
N THR A 168 -5.56 -19.25 -28.27
CA THR A 168 -4.97 -20.40 -28.98
C THR A 168 -3.46 -20.35 -29.07
N ASP A 169 -2.90 -19.20 -29.46
CA ASP A 169 -1.49 -19.07 -29.85
C ASP A 169 -0.59 -18.43 -28.79
N TYR A 170 -1.08 -18.32 -27.55
CA TYR A 170 -0.37 -17.69 -26.44
C TYR A 170 0.98 -18.32 -26.09
N LYS A 171 1.25 -19.55 -26.56
CA LYS A 171 2.55 -20.23 -26.39
C LYS A 171 3.59 -19.81 -27.44
N LYS A 172 3.14 -19.34 -28.61
CA LYS A 172 4.00 -18.99 -29.75
C LYS A 172 4.32 -17.50 -29.77
N THR A 173 3.33 -16.67 -29.47
CA THR A 173 3.45 -15.21 -29.53
C THR A 173 2.95 -14.57 -28.25
N ARG A 174 3.56 -13.44 -27.91
CA ARG A 174 3.11 -12.58 -26.81
C ARG A 174 1.85 -11.83 -27.24
N GLY A 175 0.86 -11.77 -26.37
CA GLY A 175 -0.38 -11.02 -26.61
C GLY A 175 -0.15 -9.50 -26.62
N PRO A 176 -1.13 -8.75 -27.15
CA PRO A 176 -1.00 -7.31 -27.36
C PRO A 176 -1.05 -6.47 -26.06
N TYR A 177 -1.48 -7.06 -24.94
CA TYR A 177 -1.66 -6.34 -23.67
C TYR A 177 -0.53 -6.59 -22.66
N LYS A 178 -0.39 -5.68 -21.71
CA LYS A 178 0.47 -5.89 -20.54
C LYS A 178 -0.25 -6.81 -19.56
N ALA A 179 0.42 -7.88 -19.14
CA ALA A 179 -0.12 -8.79 -18.15
C ALA A 179 -0.27 -8.11 -16.78
N TYR A 180 -1.43 -8.24 -16.16
CA TYR A 180 -1.63 -7.85 -14.77
C TYR A 180 -1.15 -8.97 -13.84
N LEU A 181 0.09 -8.84 -13.34
CA LEU A 181 0.70 -9.84 -12.47
C LEU A 181 0.29 -9.70 -10.99
N GLY A 182 -0.55 -8.71 -10.69
CA GLY A 182 -0.86 -8.31 -9.33
C GLY A 182 -0.04 -7.11 -8.87
N SER A 183 -0.35 -6.63 -7.67
CA SER A 183 0.32 -5.48 -7.07
C SER A 183 0.38 -5.63 -5.55
N LYS A 184 1.36 -4.95 -4.96
CA LYS A 184 1.43 -4.74 -3.52
C LYS A 184 0.73 -3.42 -3.22
N THR A 185 -0.22 -3.43 -2.30
CA THR A 185 -0.75 -2.17 -1.76
C THR A 185 0.39 -1.45 -1.04
N SER A 186 0.83 -0.31 -1.57
CA SER A 186 1.76 0.58 -0.89
C SER A 186 1.02 1.41 0.14
N GLU A 187 1.70 1.76 1.24
CA GLU A 187 1.21 2.78 2.17
C GLU A 187 1.26 4.14 1.44
N THR A 188 0.14 4.57 0.87
CA THR A 188 0.04 5.76 0.00
C THR A 188 0.46 7.08 0.66
N THR A 189 0.73 7.08 1.97
CA THR A 189 1.08 8.26 2.77
C THR A 189 2.57 8.55 2.83
N SER A 190 3.45 7.65 2.36
CA SER A 190 4.91 7.85 2.48
C SER A 190 5.48 8.92 1.53
N VAL A 191 4.84 9.15 0.37
CA VAL A 191 5.38 10.11 -0.64
C VAL A 191 5.17 11.56 -0.20
N LEU A 192 4.10 11.85 0.55
CA LEU A 192 3.72 13.21 0.94
C LEU A 192 4.42 13.72 2.22
N ARG A 193 5.11 12.87 2.97
CA ARG A 193 5.67 13.21 4.30
C ARG A 193 7.19 13.02 4.40
N PRO A 194 8.01 13.77 3.63
CA PRO A 194 9.47 13.66 3.66
C PRO A 194 10.13 14.09 4.99
N TRP A 195 9.39 14.70 5.92
CA TRP A 195 9.91 15.21 7.20
C TRP A 195 9.89 14.20 8.37
N GLU A 196 9.42 12.97 8.16
CA GLU A 196 9.55 11.92 9.19
C GLU A 196 11.03 11.55 9.37
N ARG A 197 11.53 11.49 10.62
CA ARG A 197 12.89 10.98 10.89
C ARG A 197 13.02 9.55 10.37
N GLU A 198 13.82 9.36 9.33
CA GLU A 198 14.10 8.05 8.75
C GLU A 198 15.29 7.36 9.44
N ALA A 199 15.13 6.08 9.75
CA ALA A 199 16.20 5.25 10.27
C ALA A 199 17.19 4.87 9.15
N LYS A 200 18.48 5.14 9.35
CA LYS A 200 19.54 4.72 8.43
C LYS A 200 19.91 3.24 8.59
N VAL A 201 19.82 2.73 9.82
CA VAL A 201 20.29 1.37 10.16
C VAL A 201 19.15 0.35 9.98
N PRO A 202 19.34 -0.71 9.16
CA PRO A 202 18.30 -1.72 8.91
C PRO A 202 17.74 -2.37 10.17
N LEU A 203 18.57 -2.51 11.21
CA LEU A 203 18.24 -3.13 12.49
C LEU A 203 17.06 -2.43 13.19
N ILE A 204 17.08 -1.10 13.24
CA ILE A 204 16.05 -0.28 13.90
C ILE A 204 14.96 0.18 12.93
N LYS A 205 15.09 -0.09 11.63
CA LYS A 205 14.12 0.36 10.61
C LYS A 205 12.71 -0.15 10.89
N ARG A 206 12.57 -1.36 11.42
CA ARG A 206 11.26 -1.92 11.83
C ARG A 206 10.68 -1.19 13.03
N ALA A 207 11.49 -0.96 14.07
CA ALA A 207 11.10 -0.17 15.23
C ALA A 207 10.68 1.25 14.83
N ALA A 208 11.45 1.89 13.94
CA ALA A 208 11.17 3.24 13.44
C ALA A 208 9.85 3.27 12.66
N LYS A 209 9.61 2.24 11.85
CA LYS A 209 8.37 2.08 11.09
C LYS A 209 7.14 1.92 11.98
N LEU A 210 7.23 1.38 13.20
CA LEU A 210 6.07 1.29 14.11
C LEU A 210 5.47 2.66 14.44
N ARG A 211 6.24 3.75 14.35
CA ARG A 211 5.74 5.12 14.50
C ARG A 211 4.65 5.47 13.48
N SER A 212 4.63 4.79 12.33
CA SER A 212 3.57 4.92 11.32
C SER A 212 2.17 4.59 11.85
N ALA A 213 2.07 3.78 12.90
CA ALA A 213 0.80 3.44 13.54
C ALA A 213 0.25 4.59 14.41
N ILE A 214 1.14 5.46 14.92
CA ILE A 214 0.79 6.60 15.76
C ILE A 214 0.09 7.65 14.89
N GLY A 215 -1.08 8.12 15.33
CA GLY A 215 -1.95 8.99 14.55
C GLY A 215 -2.73 8.28 13.45
N TRP A 216 -2.62 6.95 13.34
CA TRP A 216 -3.45 6.14 12.44
C TRP A 216 -4.49 5.33 13.20
N PHE A 217 -4.04 4.32 13.94
CA PHE A 217 -4.86 3.45 14.77
C PHE A 217 -4.34 3.33 16.20
N VAL A 218 -3.32 4.13 16.55
CA VAL A 218 -2.80 4.32 17.91
C VAL A 218 -2.77 5.81 18.20
N GLU A 219 -3.32 6.23 19.33
CA GLU A 219 -3.28 7.64 19.76
C GLU A 219 -1.90 8.02 20.31
N SER A 220 -1.41 9.22 19.99
CA SER A 220 -0.08 9.70 20.40
C SER A 220 0.10 9.69 21.92
N ASP A 221 -0.93 10.10 22.64
CA ASP A 221 -0.86 10.30 24.10
C ASP A 221 -1.19 9.03 24.89
N SER A 222 -1.57 7.96 24.18
CA SER A 222 -1.90 6.67 24.78
C SER A 222 -0.67 5.98 25.36
N LYS A 223 -0.88 5.10 26.34
CA LYS A 223 0.17 4.22 26.90
C LYS A 223 0.88 3.41 25.82
N LEU A 224 0.12 2.95 24.81
CA LEU A 224 0.68 2.22 23.68
C LEU A 224 1.56 3.11 22.80
N GLY A 225 1.13 4.33 22.50
CA GLY A 225 1.93 5.32 21.77
C GLY A 225 3.24 5.62 22.47
N LYS A 226 3.20 5.85 23.79
CA LYS A 226 4.39 6.02 24.64
C LYS A 226 5.30 4.78 24.61
N GLY A 227 4.73 3.57 24.66
CA GLY A 227 5.49 2.32 24.56
C GLY A 227 6.20 2.13 23.22
N ILE A 228 5.60 2.55 22.10
CA ILE A 228 6.24 2.52 20.78
C ILE A 228 7.47 3.45 20.75
N ILE A 229 7.32 4.68 21.25
CA ILE A 229 8.43 5.65 21.30
C ILE A 229 9.51 5.16 22.25
N GLN A 230 9.14 4.68 23.44
CA GLN A 230 10.09 4.20 24.43
C GLN A 230 10.87 2.96 23.95
N ASN A 231 10.27 2.08 23.14
CA ASN A 231 11.00 0.99 22.47
C ASN A 231 12.11 1.51 21.56
N LEU A 232 11.89 2.62 20.84
CA LEU A 232 12.91 3.21 19.98
C LEU A 232 14.01 3.89 20.79
N GLU A 233 13.63 4.59 21.85
CA GLU A 233 14.56 5.19 22.80
C GLU A 233 15.44 4.10 23.45
N SER A 234 14.85 2.98 23.89
CA SER A 234 15.60 1.88 24.50
C SER A 234 16.54 1.15 23.54
N LEU A 235 16.29 1.21 22.23
CA LEU A 235 17.17 0.62 21.20
C LEU A 235 18.31 1.55 20.78
N THR A 236 18.14 2.86 20.88
CA THR A 236 19.04 3.86 20.26
C THR A 236 19.71 4.81 21.25
N GLY A 237 19.13 5.02 22.43
CA GLY A 237 19.54 6.04 23.39
C GLY A 237 19.19 7.48 22.96
N GLU A 238 18.63 7.68 21.77
CA GLU A 238 18.23 9.00 21.27
C GLU A 238 16.80 9.33 21.72
N CYS A 239 16.51 10.62 21.97
CA CYS A 239 15.14 11.06 22.21
C CYS A 239 14.38 11.14 20.87
N TRP A 240 13.31 10.37 20.76
CA TRP A 240 12.45 10.32 19.56
C TRP A 240 11.12 11.07 19.72
N LYS A 241 11.00 11.86 20.79
CA LYS A 241 9.84 12.72 21.09
C LYS A 241 9.77 13.94 20.17
N ASN A 242 9.71 13.71 18.87
CA ASN A 242 9.19 14.73 17.97
C ASN A 242 7.67 14.67 18.07
N LYS A 243 7.02 15.81 18.33
CA LYS A 243 5.56 15.94 18.30
C LYS A 243 5.06 15.43 16.95
N ILE A 244 4.51 14.22 16.94
CA ILE A 244 3.66 13.72 15.86
C ILE A 244 2.27 14.39 16.05
N GLU A 245 2.25 15.71 16.23
CA GLU A 245 1.02 16.47 16.39
C GLU A 245 0.46 16.74 14.99
N GLY A 246 -0.79 16.36 14.77
CA GLY A 246 -1.55 16.77 13.59
C GLY A 246 -1.54 15.81 12.38
N SER A 247 -0.78 14.72 12.41
CA SER A 247 -0.60 13.86 11.24
C SER A 247 -1.58 12.67 11.16
N LYS A 248 -2.90 12.94 11.30
CA LYS A 248 -3.93 11.88 11.19
C LYS A 248 -3.79 11.15 9.85
N ARG A 249 -3.49 9.84 9.90
CA ARG A 249 -3.44 8.99 8.70
C ARG A 249 -4.85 8.50 8.41
N THR A 250 -5.32 8.73 7.20
CA THR A 250 -6.65 8.32 6.74
C THR A 250 -6.58 7.08 5.85
N GLY A 251 -7.54 6.17 6.00
CA GLY A 251 -7.65 4.92 5.24
C GLY A 251 -7.57 3.68 6.13
N SER A 252 -8.12 2.55 5.66
CA SER A 252 -8.19 1.33 6.48
C SER A 252 -6.82 0.77 6.85
N ALA A 253 -6.50 0.81 8.15
CA ALA A 253 -5.31 0.20 8.74
C ALA A 253 -5.30 -1.32 8.59
N LEU A 254 -6.47 -1.96 8.62
CA LEU A 254 -6.60 -3.41 8.65
C LEU A 254 -5.92 -4.08 7.45
N HIS A 255 -6.01 -3.46 6.26
CA HIS A 255 -5.45 -4.02 5.02
C HIS A 255 -4.17 -3.34 4.57
N ARG A 256 -3.94 -2.10 4.97
CA ARG A 256 -2.78 -1.31 4.53
C ARG A 256 -1.61 -1.33 5.50
N PHE A 257 -1.82 -1.60 6.79
CA PHE A 257 -0.72 -1.74 7.73
C PHE A 257 0.11 -2.96 7.33
N SER A 258 1.34 -2.69 6.91
CA SER A 258 2.22 -3.73 6.40
C SER A 258 2.98 -4.41 7.53
N CYS A 259 3.01 -5.74 7.49
CA CYS A 259 3.77 -6.57 8.42
C CYS A 259 4.89 -7.27 7.65
N SER A 260 6.06 -7.38 8.26
CA SER A 260 7.21 -8.14 7.72
C SER A 260 6.87 -9.61 7.43
N ARG A 261 5.94 -10.20 8.19
CA ARG A 261 5.54 -11.61 8.07
C ARG A 261 4.36 -11.85 7.11
N GLN A 262 3.62 -10.81 6.72
CA GLN A 262 2.45 -10.94 5.86
C GLN A 262 2.45 -9.84 4.79
N SER A 263 2.54 -10.23 3.51
CA SER A 263 2.43 -9.29 2.41
C SER A 263 0.97 -8.88 2.18
N SER A 264 0.74 -7.57 2.01
CA SER A 264 -0.55 -7.01 1.55
C SER A 264 -0.66 -7.05 0.01
N ALA A 265 -0.09 -8.07 -0.62
CA ALA A 265 0.02 -8.19 -2.07
C ALA A 265 -0.71 -9.41 -2.59
N GLY A 266 -1.40 -9.24 -3.73
CA GLY A 266 -1.90 -10.36 -4.53
C GLY A 266 -1.02 -10.52 -5.76
N TYR A 267 -0.62 -11.75 -6.08
CA TYR A 267 0.18 -12.06 -7.26
C TYR A 267 -0.49 -13.15 -8.10
N ALA A 268 -0.34 -13.05 -9.42
CA ALA A 268 -0.82 -14.06 -10.34
C ALA A 268 -0.01 -15.36 -10.20
N ALA A 269 -0.69 -16.47 -9.97
CA ALA A 269 -0.11 -17.82 -9.92
C ALA A 269 -0.15 -18.53 -11.28
N GLN A 270 -0.28 -17.78 -12.38
CA GLN A 270 -0.40 -18.30 -13.74
C GLN A 270 0.69 -17.70 -14.63
N SER A 271 1.05 -18.43 -15.70
CA SER A 271 1.97 -17.91 -16.71
C SER A 271 1.47 -16.59 -17.30
N PRO A 272 2.32 -15.53 -17.35
CA PRO A 272 1.98 -14.26 -17.98
C PRO A 272 1.54 -14.38 -19.44
N SER A 273 1.94 -15.45 -20.13
CA SER A 273 1.64 -15.66 -21.55
C SER A 273 0.14 -15.57 -21.84
N LYS A 274 -0.72 -16.26 -21.08
CA LYS A 274 -2.19 -16.18 -21.23
C LYS A 274 -2.71 -14.78 -20.87
N LEU A 275 -2.15 -14.18 -19.82
CA LEU A 275 -2.60 -12.88 -19.29
C LEU A 275 -2.38 -11.71 -20.25
N THR A 276 -1.36 -11.79 -21.13
CA THR A 276 -1.10 -10.75 -22.15
C THR A 276 -2.16 -10.63 -23.24
N TRP A 277 -3.14 -11.54 -23.29
CA TRP A 277 -4.23 -11.54 -24.27
C TRP A 277 -5.55 -11.02 -23.71
N MET A 278 -5.55 -10.55 -22.47
CA MET A 278 -6.76 -10.19 -21.75
C MET A 278 -6.66 -8.77 -21.22
N CYS A 279 -7.79 -8.07 -21.24
CA CYS A 279 -7.97 -6.79 -20.57
C CYS A 279 -9.04 -6.96 -19.48
N MET A 280 -8.89 -6.26 -18.36
CA MET A 280 -9.81 -6.38 -17.23
C MET A 280 -10.13 -5.01 -16.65
N THR A 281 -11.34 -4.86 -16.13
CA THR A 281 -11.75 -3.65 -15.42
C THR A 281 -12.65 -3.96 -14.22
N THR A 282 -12.62 -3.04 -13.26
CA THR A 282 -13.43 -3.04 -12.04
C THR A 282 -14.41 -1.86 -11.99
N ASP A 283 -14.66 -1.19 -13.12
CA ASP A 283 -15.41 0.08 -13.14
C ASP A 283 -16.80 -0.03 -12.50
N THR A 284 -17.49 -1.17 -12.64
CA THR A 284 -18.81 -1.35 -12.00
C THR A 284 -18.73 -1.48 -10.47
N LEU A 285 -17.58 -1.87 -9.91
CA LEU A 285 -17.31 -1.91 -8.47
C LEU A 285 -16.96 -0.53 -7.90
N SER A 286 -16.84 0.51 -8.74
CA SER A 286 -16.50 1.86 -8.28
C SER A 286 -17.46 2.42 -7.24
N ILE A 287 -18.74 2.03 -7.28
CA ILE A 287 -19.77 2.46 -6.33
C ILE A 287 -19.51 1.89 -4.93
N LEU A 288 -18.98 0.65 -4.85
CA LEU A 288 -18.57 0.03 -3.59
C LEU A 288 -17.35 0.72 -2.97
N ASN A 289 -16.62 1.58 -3.70
CA ASN A 289 -15.50 2.33 -3.15
C ASN A 289 -15.91 3.55 -2.31
N SER A 290 -17.21 3.84 -2.19
CA SER A 290 -17.72 4.86 -1.27
C SER A 290 -17.44 4.50 0.19
N VAL A 291 -17.48 3.20 0.51
CA VAL A 291 -17.15 2.64 1.82
C VAL A 291 -15.93 1.72 1.69
N ASN A 292 -15.06 1.70 2.70
CA ASN A 292 -13.92 0.78 2.71
C ASN A 292 -14.43 -0.64 2.98
N HIS A 293 -14.32 -1.53 1.99
CA HIS A 293 -14.69 -2.93 2.13
C HIS A 293 -13.47 -3.82 2.38
N ASP A 294 -13.73 -5.01 2.92
CA ASP A 294 -12.68 -5.94 3.30
C ASP A 294 -11.95 -6.61 2.12
N PHE A 295 -12.58 -6.69 0.96
CA PHE A 295 -11.98 -7.40 -0.17
C PHE A 295 -10.87 -6.58 -0.83
N MET A 296 -9.92 -7.28 -1.46
CA MET A 296 -8.86 -6.66 -2.24
C MET A 296 -9.21 -6.73 -3.73
N HIS A 297 -9.33 -5.58 -4.39
CA HIS A 297 -9.54 -5.49 -5.85
C HIS A 297 -8.48 -6.29 -6.63
N GLN A 298 -7.23 -6.30 -6.15
CA GLN A 298 -6.16 -7.08 -6.74
C GLN A 298 -6.50 -8.58 -6.81
N SER A 299 -7.05 -9.13 -5.71
CA SER A 299 -7.39 -10.56 -5.62
C SER A 299 -8.56 -10.90 -6.54
N LEU A 300 -9.56 -10.02 -6.66
CA LEU A 300 -10.68 -10.21 -7.58
C LEU A 300 -10.20 -10.27 -9.03
N LEU A 301 -9.35 -9.31 -9.44
CA LEU A 301 -8.76 -9.28 -10.78
C LEU A 301 -7.93 -10.53 -11.07
N ILE A 302 -7.09 -10.96 -10.12
CA ILE A 302 -6.24 -12.16 -10.28
C ILE A 302 -7.08 -13.43 -10.39
N TYR A 303 -8.08 -13.59 -9.55
CA TYR A 303 -8.94 -14.77 -9.58
C TYR A 303 -9.76 -14.83 -10.86
N ALA A 304 -10.37 -13.70 -11.25
CA ALA A 304 -11.20 -13.63 -12.44
C ALA A 304 -10.35 -13.89 -13.71
N GLN A 305 -9.17 -13.26 -13.84
CA GLN A 305 -8.29 -13.48 -15.00
C GLN A 305 -7.85 -14.93 -15.10
N ALA A 306 -7.46 -15.55 -13.97
CA ALA A 306 -7.00 -16.93 -13.95
C ALA A 306 -8.12 -17.89 -14.36
N THR A 307 -9.33 -17.66 -13.86
CA THR A 307 -10.48 -18.48 -14.18
C THR A 307 -10.87 -18.36 -15.65
N VAL A 308 -10.93 -17.13 -16.20
CA VAL A 308 -11.25 -16.94 -17.62
C VAL A 308 -10.15 -17.51 -18.53
N ALA A 309 -8.88 -17.38 -18.14
CA ALA A 309 -7.76 -17.91 -18.90
C ALA A 309 -7.78 -19.44 -19.02
N GLU A 310 -8.29 -20.15 -18.01
CA GLU A 310 -8.51 -21.60 -18.08
C GLU A 310 -9.81 -21.95 -18.83
N LEU A 311 -10.87 -21.15 -18.71
CA LEU A 311 -12.11 -21.37 -19.48
C LEU A 311 -11.91 -21.18 -20.99
N MET A 312 -11.05 -20.25 -21.39
CA MET A 312 -10.77 -19.90 -22.77
C MET A 312 -9.58 -20.66 -23.36
N ASP A 313 -8.91 -21.53 -22.59
CA ASP A 313 -7.70 -22.22 -23.05
C ASP A 313 -7.98 -23.04 -24.34
N GLY A 314 -7.20 -22.78 -25.38
CA GLY A 314 -7.35 -23.42 -26.68
C GLY A 314 -8.52 -22.93 -27.52
N ARG A 315 -9.26 -21.89 -27.10
CA ARG A 315 -10.40 -21.36 -27.85
C ARG A 315 -10.02 -20.16 -28.71
N PRO A 316 -10.32 -20.15 -30.03
CA PRO A 316 -9.98 -19.04 -30.92
C PRO A 316 -10.97 -17.88 -30.83
N GLU A 317 -12.13 -18.09 -30.22
CA GLU A 317 -13.19 -17.08 -30.22
C GLU A 317 -12.87 -15.90 -29.30
N GLN A 318 -13.37 -14.71 -29.67
CA GLN A 318 -13.43 -13.60 -28.74
C GLN A 318 -14.38 -13.89 -27.58
N GLY A 319 -14.07 -13.36 -26.40
CA GLY A 319 -14.91 -13.52 -25.22
C GLY A 319 -14.92 -12.28 -24.36
N TYR A 320 -16.08 -11.95 -23.81
CA TYR A 320 -16.22 -10.96 -22.77
C TYR A 320 -16.97 -11.59 -21.62
N PHE A 321 -16.47 -11.43 -20.39
CA PHE A 321 -16.90 -12.20 -19.23
C PHE A 321 -17.21 -11.28 -18.06
N HIS A 322 -18.24 -11.64 -17.29
CA HIS A 322 -18.61 -10.97 -16.04
C HIS A 322 -18.50 -11.92 -14.86
N SER A 323 -17.78 -11.50 -13.82
CA SER A 323 -17.74 -12.17 -12.52
C SER A 323 -18.48 -11.30 -11.51
N HIS A 324 -19.73 -11.65 -11.23
CA HIS A 324 -20.65 -10.87 -10.39
C HIS A 324 -20.42 -11.13 -8.91
N ILE A 325 -20.83 -10.22 -8.03
CA ILE A 325 -20.94 -10.54 -6.60
C ILE A 325 -21.94 -11.69 -6.41
N SER A 326 -21.50 -12.75 -5.72
CA SER A 326 -22.32 -13.92 -5.40
C SER A 326 -22.70 -13.96 -3.92
N CYS A 327 -21.74 -13.73 -3.03
CA CYS A 327 -21.97 -13.76 -1.58
C CYS A 327 -21.96 -12.35 -0.99
N THR A 328 -23.14 -11.83 -0.66
CA THR A 328 -23.28 -10.50 -0.02
C THR A 328 -22.77 -10.49 1.42
N SER A 329 -22.78 -11.63 2.13
CA SER A 329 -22.18 -11.73 3.47
C SER A 329 -20.65 -11.59 3.47
N CYS A 330 -19.99 -11.84 2.33
CA CYS A 330 -18.56 -11.56 2.15
C CYS A 330 -18.27 -10.07 1.89
N LEU A 331 -19.27 -9.27 1.48
CA LEU A 331 -19.14 -7.82 1.37
C LEU A 331 -19.26 -7.19 2.76
N ARG A 332 -18.12 -7.10 3.44
CA ARG A 332 -18.04 -6.55 4.80
C ARG A 332 -17.41 -5.16 4.76
N GLU A 333 -18.05 -4.23 5.45
CA GLU A 333 -17.51 -2.89 5.66
C GLU A 333 -16.45 -2.90 6.75
N ILE A 334 -15.37 -2.17 6.52
CA ILE A 334 -14.29 -2.01 7.49
C ILE A 334 -14.65 -0.92 8.48
N GLN A 335 -14.69 -1.31 9.75
CA GLN A 335 -14.70 -0.36 10.86
C GLN A 335 -13.27 0.02 11.24
N GLU A 336 -13.00 1.31 11.37
CA GLU A 336 -11.71 1.81 11.85
C GLU A 336 -11.51 1.44 13.32
N ILE A 337 -10.41 0.77 13.62
CA ILE A 337 -10.07 0.35 14.99
C ILE A 337 -9.09 1.33 15.64
N ARG A 338 -9.17 1.45 16.96
CA ARG A 338 -8.15 2.14 17.78
C ARG A 338 -7.60 1.18 18.80
N LEU A 339 -6.30 0.94 18.74
CA LEU A 339 -5.58 0.11 19.69
C LEU A 339 -5.23 0.91 20.94
N TYR A 340 -5.42 0.28 22.09
CA TYR A 340 -5.01 0.79 23.38
C TYR A 340 -4.53 -0.36 24.27
N THR A 341 -3.81 0.00 25.33
CA THR A 341 -3.47 -0.90 26.42
C THR A 341 -3.66 -0.17 27.74
N VAL A 342 -4.04 -0.91 28.76
CA VAL A 342 -4.16 -0.42 30.15
C VAL A 342 -2.84 -0.55 30.91
N ARG A 343 -1.96 -1.46 30.47
CA ARG A 343 -0.69 -1.76 31.13
C ARG A 343 0.39 -0.81 30.63
N ASP A 344 1.15 -0.25 31.55
CA ASP A 344 2.40 0.42 31.21
C ASP A 344 3.49 -0.65 31.03
N PHE A 345 4.35 -0.45 30.03
CA PHE A 345 5.46 -1.33 29.75
C PHE A 345 6.68 -0.50 29.41
N VAL A 346 7.77 -0.77 30.11
CA VAL A 346 9.06 -0.12 29.92
C VAL A 346 10.01 -1.18 29.37
N HIS A 347 10.46 -0.97 28.14
CA HIS A 347 11.53 -1.75 27.54
C HIS A 347 12.85 -1.49 28.26
N GLU A 348 13.64 -2.53 28.47
CA GLU A 348 14.99 -2.41 29.02
C GLU A 348 15.89 -1.64 28.05
N ASP A 349 16.70 -0.73 28.57
CA ASP A 349 17.67 0.00 27.74
C ASP A 349 18.77 -0.95 27.27
N VAL A 350 18.90 -1.06 25.95
CA VAL A 350 19.88 -1.89 25.26
C VAL A 350 20.67 -1.08 24.23
N SER A 351 20.60 0.25 24.32
CA SER A 351 21.25 1.19 23.42
C SER A 351 22.77 0.96 23.34
N ASP A 352 23.42 0.71 24.47
CA ASP A 352 24.85 0.37 24.56
C ASP A 352 25.24 -0.96 23.91
N ILE A 353 24.32 -1.91 23.84
CA ILE A 353 24.57 -3.21 23.19
C ILE A 353 24.44 -3.04 21.68
N ILE A 354 23.39 -2.34 21.26
CA ILE A 354 23.05 -2.14 19.86
C ILE A 354 23.99 -1.13 19.19
N SER A 355 24.52 -0.16 19.92
CA SER A 355 25.54 0.79 19.43
C SER A 355 26.80 0.07 18.94
N LYS A 356 27.18 -1.04 19.58
CA LYS A 356 28.30 -1.90 19.15
C LYS A 356 28.02 -2.67 17.86
N TRP A 357 26.75 -2.76 17.43
CA TRP A 357 26.36 -3.48 16.22
C TRP A 357 26.27 -2.57 14.99
N LYS A 358 26.39 -1.24 15.16
CA LYS A 358 26.51 -0.29 14.05
C LYS A 358 27.96 0.19 13.90
N PRO A 359 28.37 0.63 12.70
CA PRO A 359 29.63 1.37 12.53
C PRO A 359 29.61 2.66 13.38
N GLU A 360 30.78 3.06 13.88
CA GLU A 360 30.92 4.20 14.81
C GLU A 360 30.40 5.51 14.18
N ASP A 361 30.69 5.77 12.91
CA ASP A 361 30.38 7.03 12.21
C ASP A 361 28.92 7.19 11.73
N VAL A 362 28.06 6.19 11.96
CA VAL A 362 26.68 6.22 11.45
C VAL A 362 25.72 6.72 12.53
N SER A 363 25.11 7.88 12.33
CA SER A 363 23.98 8.35 13.17
C SER A 363 22.76 7.42 13.04
N TRP A 364 21.99 7.24 14.12
CA TRP A 364 20.76 6.43 14.03
C TRP A 364 19.71 7.08 13.15
N SER A 365 19.66 8.41 13.18
CA SER A 365 18.64 9.22 12.51
C SER A 365 19.24 10.39 11.71
N LYS A 366 18.43 10.95 10.79
CA LYS A 366 18.61 12.29 10.23
C LYS A 366 17.52 13.17 10.82
N GLU A 367 17.92 14.27 11.45
CA GLU A 367 16.97 15.28 11.90
C GLU A 367 16.68 16.25 10.77
N TYR A 368 15.39 16.48 10.51
CA TYR A 368 14.94 17.59 9.68
C TYR A 368 14.32 18.64 10.61
N PRO A 369 14.62 19.93 10.44
CA PRO A 369 13.98 20.97 11.23
C PRO A 369 12.47 20.92 10.98
N LEU A 370 11.71 20.71 12.06
CA LEU A 370 10.25 20.74 11.99
C LEU A 370 9.80 22.19 11.94
N GLN A 371 9.10 22.57 10.88
CA GLN A 371 8.42 23.85 10.81
C GLN A 371 7.00 23.69 11.36
N GLU A 372 6.59 24.54 12.30
CA GLU A 372 5.21 24.52 12.82
C GLU A 372 4.24 24.97 11.72
N ILE A 373 3.51 24.02 11.14
CA ILE A 373 2.47 24.28 10.15
C ILE A 373 1.15 24.46 10.88
N LYS A 374 0.48 25.60 10.67
CA LYS A 374 -0.83 25.88 11.26
C LYS A 374 -1.89 24.94 10.66
N HIS A 375 -2.69 24.32 11.53
CA HIS A 375 -3.82 23.50 11.09
C HIS A 375 -4.98 24.35 10.58
N GLY A 376 -5.42 24.08 9.35
CA GLY A 376 -6.63 24.67 8.76
C GLY A 376 -7.81 23.69 8.76
N ASN A 377 -9.04 24.22 8.76
CA ASN A 377 -10.24 23.40 8.59
C ASN A 377 -10.55 23.16 7.11
N TRP A 378 -10.15 22.00 6.59
CA TRP A 378 -10.33 21.62 5.18
C TRP A 378 -11.80 21.61 4.74
N TYR A 379 -12.72 21.23 5.62
CA TYR A 379 -14.16 21.13 5.32
C TYR A 379 -14.83 22.48 5.10
N LYS A 380 -14.21 23.59 5.54
CA LYS A 380 -14.70 24.94 5.29
C LYS A 380 -14.24 25.51 3.93
N VAL A 381 -13.28 24.85 3.27
CA VAL A 381 -12.75 25.30 1.99
C VAL A 381 -13.74 24.95 0.88
N HIS A 382 -13.98 25.88 -0.04
CA HIS A 382 -14.91 25.64 -1.15
C HIS A 382 -14.41 24.48 -2.05
N PRO A 383 -15.27 23.56 -2.52
CA PRO A 383 -14.84 22.38 -3.30
C PRO A 383 -13.98 22.68 -4.55
N CYS A 384 -14.25 23.78 -5.25
CA CYS A 384 -13.40 24.25 -6.35
C CYS A 384 -12.00 24.68 -5.90
N GLU A 385 -11.89 25.34 -4.74
CA GLU A 385 -10.60 25.69 -4.14
C GLU A 385 -9.87 24.44 -3.65
N GLN A 386 -10.59 23.48 -3.07
CA GLN A 386 -10.04 22.19 -2.68
C GLN A 386 -9.40 21.47 -3.86
N SER A 387 -10.10 21.38 -5.00
CA SER A 387 -9.61 20.75 -6.23
C SER A 387 -8.33 21.41 -6.73
N PHE A 388 -8.27 22.75 -6.65
CA PHE A 388 -7.08 23.53 -7.02
C PHE A 388 -5.89 23.24 -6.11
N HIS A 389 -6.06 23.24 -4.79
CA HIS A 389 -4.95 22.92 -3.87
C HIS A 389 -4.46 21.48 -4.05
N ILE A 390 -5.37 20.52 -4.27
CA ILE A 390 -4.99 19.12 -4.53
C ILE A 390 -4.15 19.05 -5.80
N GLY A 391 -4.60 19.68 -6.89
CA GLY A 391 -3.84 19.78 -8.14
C GLY A 391 -2.47 20.41 -7.93
N ARG A 392 -2.40 21.50 -7.15
CA ARG A 392 -1.15 22.20 -6.81
C ARG A 392 -0.16 21.31 -6.09
N ALA A 393 -0.58 20.55 -5.07
CA ALA A 393 0.32 19.63 -4.37
C ALA A 393 0.80 18.51 -5.29
N CYS A 394 -0.09 17.87 -6.05
CA CYS A 394 0.30 16.82 -6.99
C CYS A 394 1.28 17.32 -8.06
N GLY A 395 1.01 18.49 -8.65
CA GLY A 395 1.86 19.10 -9.67
C GLY A 395 3.23 19.51 -9.12
N PHE A 396 3.27 20.10 -7.92
CA PHE A 396 4.51 20.50 -7.26
C PHE A 396 5.39 19.30 -6.91
N LEU A 397 4.79 18.29 -6.26
CA LEU A 397 5.48 17.07 -5.85
C LEU A 397 6.03 16.30 -7.06
N TYR A 398 5.22 16.14 -8.10
CA TYR A 398 5.68 15.53 -9.35
C TYR A 398 6.86 16.29 -9.95
N GLY A 399 6.74 17.62 -10.04
CA GLY A 399 7.78 18.47 -10.61
C GLY A 399 9.11 18.39 -9.84
N GLU A 400 9.06 18.41 -8.51
CA GLU A 400 10.25 18.26 -7.66
C GLU A 400 10.89 16.88 -7.84
N LEU A 401 10.12 15.80 -7.68
CA LEU A 401 10.65 14.43 -7.80
C LEU A 401 11.25 14.17 -9.19
N LYS A 402 10.59 14.65 -10.25
CA LYS A 402 11.06 14.48 -11.63
C LYS A 402 12.37 15.22 -11.87
N MET A 403 12.52 16.44 -11.35
CA MET A 403 13.75 17.21 -11.52
C MET A 403 14.90 16.70 -10.63
N SER A 404 14.58 16.12 -9.47
CA SER A 404 15.52 15.43 -8.59
C SER A 404 15.92 14.04 -9.10
N ASN A 405 15.42 13.59 -10.26
CA ASN A 405 15.60 12.24 -10.82
C ASN A 405 15.20 11.12 -9.85
N ASP A 406 14.17 11.36 -9.03
CA ASP A 406 13.65 10.38 -8.09
C ASP A 406 12.69 9.40 -8.79
N THR A 407 12.90 8.10 -8.60
CA THR A 407 12.06 7.05 -9.20
C THR A 407 10.61 7.09 -8.70
N ARG A 408 10.35 7.74 -7.56
CA ARG A 408 9.00 7.96 -7.03
C ARG A 408 8.14 8.84 -7.93
N CYS A 409 8.72 9.60 -8.87
CA CYS A 409 7.94 10.42 -9.81
C CYS A 409 7.04 9.58 -10.75
N GLU A 410 7.27 8.28 -10.88
CA GLU A 410 6.43 7.35 -11.66
C GLU A 410 5.33 6.67 -10.82
N ASP A 411 5.28 6.92 -9.51
CA ASP A 411 4.31 6.29 -8.64
C ASP A 411 2.89 6.79 -8.92
N SER A 412 2.01 5.86 -9.25
CA SER A 412 0.56 6.08 -9.39
C SER A 412 -0.09 6.73 -8.16
N SER A 413 0.54 6.66 -6.98
CA SER A 413 0.04 7.28 -5.74
C SER A 413 0.00 8.82 -5.80
N ILE A 414 0.77 9.47 -6.68
CA ILE A 414 0.71 10.92 -6.90
C ILE A 414 -0.62 11.33 -7.55
N PHE A 415 -1.16 10.47 -8.42
CA PHE A 415 -2.41 10.70 -9.17
C PHE A 415 -3.35 9.49 -9.04
N PRO A 416 -3.94 9.27 -7.85
CA PRO A 416 -4.79 8.11 -7.60
C PRO A 416 -6.13 8.22 -8.34
N LEU A 417 -6.57 7.12 -8.96
CA LEU A 417 -7.85 7.07 -9.69
C LEU A 417 -9.07 7.40 -8.83
N SER A 418 -8.99 7.23 -7.52
CA SER A 418 -10.07 7.60 -6.59
C SER A 418 -10.37 9.11 -6.56
N LEU A 419 -9.45 9.95 -7.05
CA LEU A 419 -9.68 11.40 -7.20
C LEU A 419 -10.47 11.75 -8.47
N GLN A 420 -10.50 10.87 -9.47
CA GLN A 420 -11.04 11.15 -10.81
C GLN A 420 -12.45 11.76 -10.78
N ASN A 421 -13.33 11.27 -9.90
CA ASN A 421 -14.72 11.72 -9.79
C ASN A 421 -14.98 12.62 -8.57
N LYS A 422 -13.93 13.04 -7.86
CA LYS A 422 -14.02 13.85 -6.63
C LYS A 422 -13.46 15.26 -6.79
N VAL A 423 -12.86 15.57 -7.94
CA VAL A 423 -12.25 16.87 -8.23
C VAL A 423 -12.98 17.55 -9.37
N PHE A 424 -12.97 18.87 -9.37
CA PHE A 424 -13.40 19.66 -10.52
C PHE A 424 -12.24 19.77 -11.53
N PRO A 425 -12.37 19.24 -12.76
CA PRO A 425 -11.27 19.11 -13.71
C PRO A 425 -10.54 20.42 -14.02
N ARG A 426 -11.28 21.51 -14.29
CA ARG A 426 -10.69 22.82 -14.62
C ARG A 426 -9.81 23.35 -13.49
N GLN A 427 -10.35 23.42 -12.27
CA GLN A 427 -9.62 23.94 -11.11
C GLN A 427 -8.47 23.02 -10.71
N PHE A 428 -8.65 21.70 -10.83
CA PHE A 428 -7.58 20.75 -10.59
C PHE A 428 -6.42 20.96 -11.57
N LEU A 429 -6.67 21.08 -12.88
CA LEU A 429 -5.65 21.31 -13.90
C LEU A 429 -4.95 22.66 -13.72
N ASP A 430 -5.70 23.71 -13.36
CA ASP A 430 -5.12 25.01 -13.02
C ASP A 430 -4.17 24.93 -11.82
N GLY A 431 -4.54 24.11 -10.82
CA GLY A 431 -3.72 23.80 -9.66
C GLY A 431 -2.46 23.04 -10.05
N VAL A 432 -2.58 21.98 -10.85
CA VAL A 432 -1.43 21.21 -11.38
C VAL A 432 -0.45 22.15 -12.07
N LEU A 433 -0.95 23.03 -12.93
CA LEU A 433 -0.11 24.01 -13.62
C LEU A 433 0.60 24.96 -12.63
N ASP A 434 -0.09 25.50 -11.61
CA ASP A 434 0.53 26.32 -10.57
C ASP A 434 1.62 25.56 -9.79
N GLY A 435 1.36 24.30 -9.45
CA GLY A 435 2.34 23.42 -8.80
C GLY A 435 3.60 23.22 -9.65
N LEU A 436 3.43 22.94 -10.94
CA LEU A 436 4.56 22.78 -11.88
C LEU A 436 5.37 24.06 -12.05
N ILE A 437 4.73 25.23 -12.08
CA ILE A 437 5.41 26.53 -12.15
C ILE A 437 6.25 26.77 -10.89
N ARG A 438 5.71 26.45 -9.71
CA ARG A 438 6.44 26.56 -8.44
C ARG A 438 7.64 25.62 -8.37
N ALA A 439 7.47 24.36 -8.79
CA ALA A 439 8.57 23.41 -8.89
C ALA A 439 9.64 23.87 -9.89
N SER A 440 9.20 24.37 -11.07
CA SER A 440 10.09 24.97 -12.06
C SER A 440 10.87 26.14 -11.50
N SER A 441 10.25 26.96 -10.64
CA SER A 441 10.88 28.13 -10.03
C SER A 441 12.01 27.73 -9.06
N ILE A 442 11.80 26.71 -8.23
CA ILE A 442 12.84 26.18 -7.33
C ILE A 442 14.04 25.67 -8.15
N HIS A 443 13.76 24.92 -9.22
CA HIS A 443 14.82 24.40 -10.08
C HIS A 443 15.45 25.45 -11.00
N CYS A 444 14.77 26.57 -11.24
CA CYS A 444 15.33 27.74 -11.88
C CYS A 444 16.45 28.32 -11.02
N VAL A 445 16.20 28.47 -9.70
CA VAL A 445 17.16 29.04 -8.74
C VAL A 445 18.43 28.20 -8.65
N SER A 446 18.35 26.89 -8.80
CA SER A 446 19.53 26.01 -8.77
C SER A 446 20.40 26.08 -10.04
N ARG A 447 19.95 26.73 -11.13
CA ARG A 447 20.72 26.86 -12.37
C ARG A 447 21.67 28.06 -12.35
N ARG A 448 22.94 27.79 -12.68
CA ARG A 448 24.05 28.77 -12.76
C ARG A 448 23.76 29.97 -13.68
N SER A 449 23.02 29.78 -14.78
CA SER A 449 22.66 30.86 -15.72
C SER A 449 21.73 31.92 -15.13
N ILE A 450 20.95 31.55 -14.11
CA ILE A 450 20.04 32.45 -13.39
C ILE A 450 20.75 33.11 -12.20
N SER A 451 21.77 32.46 -11.64
CA SER A 451 22.72 33.12 -10.73
C SER A 451 23.41 34.33 -11.40
N GLU A 452 23.57 34.29 -12.73
CA GLU A 452 24.04 35.41 -13.56
C GLU A 452 22.91 36.34 -14.04
N LEU A 453 21.65 36.12 -13.62
CA LEU A 453 20.44 36.89 -13.96
C LEU A 453 20.16 37.06 -15.47
N LYS A 454 20.73 36.20 -16.33
CA LYS A 454 20.50 36.24 -17.77
C LYS A 454 19.20 35.51 -18.12
N ARG A 455 18.19 36.26 -18.60
CA ARG A 455 16.93 35.71 -19.16
C ARG A 455 16.21 34.67 -18.26
N PRO A 456 15.88 35.02 -17.00
CA PRO A 456 15.26 34.09 -16.06
C PRO A 456 13.83 33.70 -16.46
N ARG A 457 13.11 34.57 -17.18
CA ARG A 457 11.73 34.30 -17.64
C ARG A 457 11.69 33.21 -18.69
N GLU A 458 12.61 33.24 -19.64
CA GLU A 458 12.76 32.26 -20.70
C GLU A 458 13.21 30.91 -20.15
N ALA A 459 14.09 30.93 -19.15
CA ALA A 459 14.49 29.72 -18.44
C ALA A 459 13.31 29.07 -17.69
N LEU A 460 12.52 29.87 -16.97
CA LEU A 460 11.31 29.39 -16.29
C LEU A 460 10.28 28.84 -17.29
N LEU A 461 10.07 29.54 -18.40
CA LEU A 461 9.20 29.10 -19.49
C LEU A 461 9.64 27.74 -20.03
N GLY A 462 10.94 27.58 -20.32
CA GLY A 462 11.52 26.34 -20.83
C GLY A 462 11.37 25.16 -19.87
N ILE A 463 11.65 25.37 -18.58
CA ILE A 463 11.51 24.32 -17.55
C ILE A 463 10.03 23.94 -17.37
N GLY A 464 9.13 24.91 -17.29
CA GLY A 464 7.69 24.65 -17.18
C GLY A 464 7.14 23.87 -18.38
N LEU A 465 7.52 24.24 -19.60
CA LEU A 465 7.11 23.51 -20.81
C LEU A 465 7.70 22.09 -20.86
N HIS A 466 8.92 21.89 -20.36
CA HIS A 466 9.52 20.57 -20.23
C HIS A 466 8.73 19.69 -19.24
N LEU A 467 8.41 20.22 -18.05
CA LEU A 467 7.61 19.51 -17.05
C LEU A 467 6.19 19.19 -17.55
N ILE A 468 5.55 20.10 -18.28
CA ILE A 468 4.24 19.84 -18.91
C ILE A 468 4.34 18.68 -19.92
N ASN A 469 5.44 18.56 -20.66
CA ASN A 469 5.60 17.44 -21.59
C ASN A 469 5.77 16.11 -20.87
N GLU A 470 6.56 16.10 -19.80
CA GLU A 470 6.83 14.90 -19.01
C GLU A 470 5.58 14.43 -18.25
N ILE A 471 4.87 15.34 -17.59
CA ILE A 471 3.67 15.00 -16.81
C ILE A 471 2.55 14.47 -17.71
N SER A 472 2.43 14.96 -18.94
CA SER A 472 1.45 14.48 -19.91
C SER A 472 1.71 13.04 -20.40
N ASN A 473 2.88 12.47 -20.13
CA ASN A 473 3.18 11.06 -20.39
C ASN A 473 3.05 10.19 -19.13
N HIS A 474 2.77 10.78 -17.96
CA HIS A 474 2.66 10.05 -16.70
C HIS A 474 1.39 9.18 -16.69
N GLN A 475 1.56 7.87 -16.52
CA GLN A 475 0.47 6.88 -16.67
C GLN A 475 -0.70 7.11 -15.69
N GLY A 476 -0.41 7.45 -14.42
CA GLY A 476 -1.45 7.71 -13.41
C GLY A 476 -2.37 8.88 -13.79
N LEU A 477 -1.79 10.05 -14.06
CA LEU A 477 -2.50 11.24 -14.52
C LEU A 477 -3.28 11.02 -15.82
N VAL A 478 -2.67 10.40 -16.84
CA VAL A 478 -3.36 10.10 -18.11
C VAL A 478 -4.54 9.16 -17.89
N THR A 479 -4.42 8.18 -17.00
CA THR A 479 -5.55 7.27 -16.70
C THR A 479 -6.68 8.02 -15.99
N MET A 480 -6.35 8.95 -15.09
CA MET A 480 -7.32 9.83 -14.43
C MET A 480 -8.03 10.75 -15.43
N TRP A 481 -7.34 11.23 -16.47
CA TRP A 481 -7.91 12.08 -17.51
C TRP A 481 -8.92 11.40 -18.44
N ARG A 482 -9.04 10.07 -18.38
CA ARG A 482 -9.95 9.32 -19.26
C ARG A 482 -11.44 9.45 -18.86
N SER A 483 -11.77 10.13 -17.76
CA SER A 483 -13.18 10.35 -17.44
C SER A 483 -13.77 11.43 -18.33
N GLU A 484 -15.05 11.27 -18.64
CA GLU A 484 -15.85 12.21 -19.43
C GLU A 484 -15.72 13.66 -18.93
N SER A 485 -15.62 13.86 -17.62
CA SER A 485 -15.45 15.18 -17.01
C SER A 485 -14.14 15.88 -17.42
N PHE A 486 -13.03 15.14 -17.51
CA PHE A 486 -11.75 15.69 -17.95
C PHE A 486 -11.72 15.87 -19.46
N GLU A 487 -12.29 14.92 -20.21
CA GLU A 487 -12.42 15.05 -21.67
C GLU A 487 -13.21 16.31 -22.05
N THR A 488 -14.34 16.56 -21.38
CA THR A 488 -15.16 17.76 -21.58
C THR A 488 -14.36 19.04 -21.30
N ALA A 489 -13.54 19.04 -20.25
CA ALA A 489 -12.68 20.19 -19.95
C ALA A 489 -11.60 20.43 -21.03
N PHE A 490 -11.07 19.37 -21.64
CA PHE A 490 -10.12 19.53 -22.76
C PHE A 490 -10.77 20.05 -24.04
N MET A 491 -12.09 19.87 -24.21
CA MET A 491 -12.83 20.39 -25.35
C MET A 491 -13.06 21.90 -25.30
N ASP A 492 -12.79 22.56 -24.17
CA ASP A 492 -12.94 24.01 -24.01
C ASP A 492 -11.93 24.82 -24.84
N ILE A 493 -10.84 24.19 -25.28
CA ILE A 493 -9.79 24.80 -26.10
C ILE A 493 -9.78 24.19 -27.50
N PRO A 494 -9.25 24.86 -28.53
CA PRO A 494 -9.04 24.22 -29.83
C PRO A 494 -8.07 23.03 -29.71
N TYR A 495 -8.54 21.84 -30.07
CA TYR A 495 -7.75 20.60 -29.99
C TYR A 495 -7.84 19.78 -31.28
N LYS A 496 -6.89 18.86 -31.47
CA LYS A 496 -6.93 17.88 -32.56
C LYS A 496 -7.71 16.66 -32.08
N VAL A 497 -8.77 16.29 -32.81
CA VAL A 497 -9.56 15.09 -32.53
C VAL A 497 -8.66 13.84 -32.61
N PRO A 498 -8.60 13.01 -31.55
CA PRO A 498 -7.81 11.77 -31.57
C PRO A 498 -8.30 10.76 -32.61
N PRO A 499 -7.40 10.08 -33.35
CA PRO A 499 -7.77 9.09 -34.35
C PRO A 499 -7.96 7.66 -33.78
N SER A 500 -7.62 7.41 -32.50
CA SER A 500 -7.55 6.07 -31.91
C SER A 500 -8.85 5.62 -31.24
N TYR A 501 -9.25 4.35 -31.43
CA TYR A 501 -10.27 3.68 -30.62
C TYR A 501 -9.75 2.35 -30.04
N PRO A 502 -9.81 2.13 -28.71
CA PRO A 502 -10.11 3.13 -27.68
C PRO A 502 -9.04 4.23 -27.63
N LEU A 503 -9.34 5.35 -26.95
CA LEU A 503 -8.44 6.49 -26.86
C LEU A 503 -7.07 6.08 -26.27
N SER A 504 -5.99 6.27 -27.04
CA SER A 504 -4.65 5.89 -26.62
C SER A 504 -4.12 6.84 -25.54
N ASN A 505 -3.25 6.32 -24.65
CA ASN A 505 -2.62 7.17 -23.63
C ASN A 505 -1.79 8.31 -24.23
N ARG A 506 -1.24 8.11 -25.43
CA ARG A 506 -0.48 9.13 -26.14
C ARG A 506 -1.39 10.26 -26.63
N ASP A 507 -2.55 9.92 -27.16
CA ASP A 507 -3.49 10.91 -27.68
C ASP A 507 -4.16 11.67 -26.55
N LEU A 508 -4.61 10.98 -25.50
CA LEU A 508 -5.15 11.61 -24.29
C LEU A 508 -4.11 12.50 -23.59
N GLY A 509 -2.86 12.02 -23.49
CA GLY A 509 -1.75 12.82 -22.99
C GLY A 509 -1.49 14.05 -23.87
N SER A 510 -1.73 13.97 -25.18
CA SER A 510 -1.61 15.11 -26.10
C SER A 510 -2.72 16.14 -25.90
N LEU A 511 -3.95 15.71 -25.61
CA LEU A 511 -5.06 16.61 -25.25
C LEU A 511 -4.75 17.39 -23.96
N GLY A 512 -4.38 16.68 -22.88
CA GLY A 512 -4.03 17.33 -21.62
C GLY A 512 -2.82 18.25 -21.74
N ARG A 513 -1.83 17.88 -22.56
CA ARG A 513 -0.68 18.74 -22.88
C ARG A 513 -1.09 20.01 -23.61
N ALA A 514 -1.97 19.91 -24.60
CA ALA A 514 -2.47 21.06 -25.34
C ALA A 514 -3.20 22.02 -24.38
N TYR A 515 -4.04 21.49 -23.50
CA TYR A 515 -4.72 22.26 -22.46
C TYR A 515 -3.75 22.99 -21.54
N LEU A 516 -2.82 22.26 -20.91
CA LEU A 516 -1.85 22.84 -19.98
C LEU A 516 -0.93 23.86 -20.67
N ARG A 517 -0.47 23.58 -21.89
CA ARG A 517 0.37 24.52 -22.67
C ARG A 517 -0.40 25.78 -23.05
N TYR A 518 -1.65 25.66 -23.49
CA TYR A 518 -2.49 26.81 -23.84
C TYR A 518 -2.64 27.74 -22.64
N HIS A 519 -3.03 27.20 -21.48
CA HIS A 519 -3.18 27.98 -20.26
C HIS A 519 -1.84 28.52 -19.73
N TYR A 520 -0.74 27.78 -19.88
CA TYR A 520 0.58 28.24 -19.45
C TYR A 520 1.10 29.42 -20.30
N LEU A 521 1.00 29.31 -21.62
CA LEU A 521 1.43 30.37 -22.54
C LEU A 521 0.55 31.61 -22.41
N LYS A 522 -0.76 31.42 -22.26
CA LYS A 522 -1.69 32.52 -21.99
C LYS A 522 -1.26 33.31 -20.74
N ARG A 523 -0.95 32.61 -19.64
CA ARG A 523 -0.43 33.24 -18.40
C ARG A 523 0.91 33.95 -18.60
N TYR A 524 1.81 33.36 -19.38
CA TYR A 524 3.12 33.96 -19.67
C TYR A 524 3.01 35.25 -20.49
N VAL A 525 2.11 35.28 -21.49
CA VAL A 525 1.93 36.42 -22.40
C VAL A 525 1.12 37.54 -21.75
N GLU A 526 0.02 37.21 -21.08
CA GLU A 526 -0.88 38.20 -20.49
C GLU A 526 -0.29 38.84 -19.22
N ASN A 527 0.79 38.29 -18.67
CA ASN A 527 1.43 38.71 -17.41
C ASN A 527 0.42 38.83 -16.25
N THR A 528 -0.72 38.15 -16.39
CA THR A 528 -1.82 38.13 -15.43
C THR A 528 -1.51 37.05 -14.41
N SER A 529 -1.55 37.42 -13.14
CA SER A 529 -1.70 36.52 -11.99
C SER A 529 -3.08 35.81 -11.99
N GLY A 530 -3.62 35.50 -13.18
CA GLY A 530 -5.03 35.32 -13.49
C GLY A 530 -5.66 33.98 -13.11
N ILE A 531 -5.14 33.29 -12.10
CA ILE A 531 -5.98 32.35 -11.35
C ILE A 531 -6.54 33.15 -10.18
N LYS A 532 -7.73 32.79 -9.66
CA LYS A 532 -8.07 33.16 -8.28
C LYS A 532 -6.90 32.74 -7.39
N GLU A 533 -6.04 33.69 -7.01
CA GLU A 533 -4.86 33.41 -6.20
C GLU A 533 -5.34 33.00 -4.82
N TYR A 534 -5.58 31.72 -4.64
CA TYR A 534 -5.69 31.14 -3.32
C TYR A 534 -4.29 31.25 -2.70
N ARG A 535 -4.08 32.36 -1.98
CA ARG A 535 -2.82 32.73 -1.32
C ARG A 535 -2.41 31.72 -0.26
N ASN A 536 -3.40 31.08 0.36
CA ASN A 536 -3.17 29.98 1.29
C ASN A 536 -2.59 28.78 0.56
N ILE A 537 -1.63 28.10 1.18
CA ILE A 537 -1.04 26.86 0.68
C ILE A 537 -1.45 25.75 1.63
N TRP A 538 -2.07 24.70 1.09
CA TRP A 538 -2.41 23.49 1.82
C TRP A 538 -1.39 22.39 1.51
N ILE A 539 -1.02 21.63 2.53
CA ILE A 539 -0.04 20.53 2.50
C ILE A 539 -0.68 19.32 3.17
N TRP A 540 -0.35 18.10 2.72
CA TRP A 540 -0.97 16.83 3.14
C TRP A 540 0.00 15.85 3.78
#